data_AF-A0A843G5U3-F1
#
_entry.id   AF-A0A843G5U3-F1
#
_cell.length_a   1.000
_cell.length_b   1.000
_cell.length_c   1.000
_cell.angle_alpha   90.00
_cell.angle_beta   90.00
_cell.angle_gamma   90.00
#
_symmetry.space_group_name_H-M   'P 1'
#
loop_
_entity.id
_entity.type
_entity.pdbx_description
1 polymer ?
#
loop_
_entity_poly.entity_id
_entity_poly.type
_entity_poly.pdbx_seq_one_letter_code
_entity_poly.pdbx_strand_id
1 'polypeptide(L)'
;MDLVKGIVKKYFRSYNRTLKDGTKKTYKTEQVQVTVSKSDNIFEDKEEVFIISSAQAEELNDLDEMVSALELHNTMLVQEKKELTKRFTIADEDLQTVSSKLEALSLKLDQKEEELAKSNEKLLVIKEDCSGLKEQLEENQNTISSLRKQLEDKNFIISDLNDDLNLLNEKLNSQNDDLIPDSEFISNEQFTSSSNSYSFDDYVELQKEYISLLKKYERSQEDLYNEKVKVIHYKNLLDKFKNFILRIQ
;
A
#
# COMPACT_ATOMS: atom_id res chain seq x y z
N MET A 1 34.84 -57.95 38.18
CA MET A 1 34.81 -58.32 39.61
C MET A 1 34.75 -59.82 39.65
N ASP A 2 35.73 -60.46 40.27
CA ASP A 2 35.74 -61.91 40.41
C ASP A 2 34.92 -62.27 41.66
N LEU A 3 33.77 -62.93 41.46
CA LEU A 3 32.89 -63.36 42.54
C LEU A 3 33.09 -64.84 42.81
N VAL A 4 33.30 -65.16 44.09
CA VAL A 4 33.49 -66.53 44.54
C VAL A 4 32.43 -66.89 45.57
N LYS A 5 31.74 -68.01 45.34
CA LYS A 5 30.73 -68.52 46.27
C LYS A 5 31.41 -69.32 47.37
N GLY A 6 31.18 -68.93 48.61
CA GLY A 6 31.70 -69.60 49.80
C GLY A 6 30.63 -69.84 50.84
N ILE A 7 30.83 -70.88 51.66
CA ILE A 7 29.94 -71.16 52.81
C ILE A 7 30.51 -70.45 54.05
N VAL A 8 29.67 -69.61 54.66
CA VAL A 8 30.02 -68.88 55.88
C VAL A 8 29.59 -69.69 57.11
N LYS A 9 30.53 -69.96 58.03
CA LYS A 9 30.26 -70.56 59.34
C LYS A 9 30.66 -69.59 60.45
N LYS A 10 29.77 -69.38 61.42
CA LYS A 10 30.01 -68.55 62.59
C LYS A 10 30.29 -69.43 63.81
N TYR A 11 31.37 -69.13 64.52
CA TYR A 11 31.75 -69.81 65.75
C TYR A 11 31.81 -68.82 66.90
N PHE A 12 31.19 -69.20 68.01
CA PHE A 12 31.29 -68.48 69.27
C PHE A 12 32.21 -69.27 70.21
N ARG A 13 33.27 -68.62 70.67
CA ARG A 13 34.12 -69.16 71.72
C ARG A 13 33.94 -68.30 72.95
N SER A 14 33.67 -68.96 74.07
CA SER A 14 33.71 -68.30 75.38
C SER A 14 34.73 -69.01 76.25
N TYR A 15 35.59 -68.24 76.88
CA TYR A 15 36.55 -68.77 77.84
C TYR A 15 36.60 -67.90 79.08
N ASN A 16 36.69 -68.55 80.22
CA ASN A 16 36.80 -67.90 81.51
C ASN A 16 38.26 -67.80 81.88
N ARG A 17 38.73 -66.59 82.17
CA ARG A 17 40.08 -66.36 82.69
C ARG A 17 39.96 -65.80 84.09
N THR A 18 40.65 -66.45 85.03
CA THR A 18 40.84 -65.89 86.37
C THR A 18 41.91 -64.81 86.27
N LEU A 19 41.58 -63.59 86.68
CA LEU A 19 42.49 -62.46 86.73
C LEU A 19 43.40 -62.59 87.96
N LYS A 20 44.48 -61.79 87.99
CA LYS A 20 45.48 -61.83 89.08
C LYS A 20 44.91 -61.49 90.46
N ASP A 21 43.74 -60.85 90.49
CA ASP A 21 42.96 -60.50 91.69
C ASP A 21 42.01 -61.62 92.16
N GLY A 22 42.00 -62.79 91.48
CA GLY A 22 41.12 -63.92 91.79
C GLY A 22 39.73 -63.84 91.17
N THR A 23 39.38 -62.72 90.51
CA THR A 23 38.07 -62.58 89.85
C THR A 23 38.03 -63.33 88.52
N LYS A 24 36.92 -64.02 88.21
CA LYS A 24 36.74 -64.70 86.92
C LYS A 24 36.08 -63.76 85.93
N LYS A 25 36.73 -63.54 84.78
CA LYS A 25 36.17 -62.78 83.66
C LYS A 25 35.92 -63.70 82.48
N THR A 26 34.70 -63.68 81.94
CA THR A 26 34.34 -64.39 80.72
C THR A 26 34.66 -63.51 79.52
N TYR A 27 35.47 -64.03 78.61
CA TYR A 27 35.73 -63.44 77.31
C TYR A 27 34.90 -64.19 76.28
N LYS A 28 34.22 -63.46 75.40
CA LYS A 28 33.50 -64.00 74.26
C LYS A 28 34.18 -63.49 72.99
N THR A 29 34.50 -64.38 72.07
CA THR A 29 35.01 -64.03 70.75
C THR A 29 34.15 -64.70 69.69
N GLU A 30 33.78 -63.96 68.67
CA GLU A 30 33.10 -64.46 67.47
C GLU A 30 34.13 -64.59 66.36
N GLN A 31 34.15 -65.74 65.69
CA GLN A 31 34.99 -65.99 64.53
C GLN A 31 34.10 -66.42 63.37
N VAL A 32 34.28 -65.77 62.22
CA VAL A 32 33.62 -66.14 60.97
C VAL A 32 34.64 -66.86 60.09
N GLN A 33 34.29 -68.05 59.59
CA GLN A 33 35.10 -68.81 58.67
C GLN A 33 34.35 -68.95 57.34
N VAL A 34 35.01 -68.58 56.24
CA VAL A 34 34.50 -68.81 54.89
C VAL A 34 35.21 -70.02 54.31
N THR A 35 34.45 -70.95 53.75
CA THR A 35 34.99 -72.13 53.04
C THR A 35 34.69 -72.01 51.57
N VAL A 36 35.73 -72.11 50.74
CA VAL A 36 35.67 -72.00 49.28
C VAL A 36 36.25 -73.27 48.66
N SER A 37 35.75 -73.69 47.49
CA SER A 37 36.33 -74.82 46.73
C SER A 37 37.76 -74.50 46.31
N LYS A 38 38.66 -75.50 46.33
CA LYS A 38 40.05 -75.31 45.86
C LYS A 38 40.14 -74.89 44.39
N SER A 39 39.18 -75.30 43.56
CA SER A 39 39.11 -74.93 42.15
C SER A 39 38.78 -73.45 41.93
N ASP A 40 38.10 -72.84 42.90
CA ASP A 40 37.50 -71.50 42.77
C ASP A 40 38.19 -70.51 43.72
N ASN A 41 39.25 -70.95 44.42
CA ASN A 41 39.98 -70.11 45.35
C ASN A 41 40.91 -69.17 44.57
N ILE A 42 40.50 -67.90 44.50
CA ILE A 42 41.28 -66.83 43.88
C ILE A 42 42.03 -65.97 44.91
N PHE A 43 41.86 -66.23 46.21
CA PHE A 43 42.35 -65.37 47.28
C PHE A 43 43.80 -65.67 47.67
N GLU A 44 44.56 -64.61 47.95
CA GLU A 44 45.91 -64.70 48.50
C GLU A 44 45.94 -64.71 50.04
N ASP A 45 47.05 -65.16 50.65
CA ASP A 45 47.16 -65.20 52.11
C ASP A 45 47.13 -63.78 52.71
N LYS A 46 46.28 -63.57 53.71
CA LYS A 46 46.01 -62.28 54.38
C LYS A 46 45.40 -61.19 53.50
N GLU A 47 44.81 -61.54 52.37
CA GLU A 47 44.02 -60.60 51.58
C GLU A 47 42.78 -60.10 52.35
N GLU A 48 42.51 -58.80 52.31
CA GLU A 48 41.29 -58.22 52.86
C GLU A 48 40.15 -58.37 51.84
N VAL A 49 39.07 -59.04 52.25
CA VAL A 49 37.94 -59.33 51.37
C VAL A 49 36.64 -58.80 51.96
N PHE A 50 35.76 -58.31 51.08
CA PHE A 50 34.38 -57.97 51.43
C PHE A 50 33.48 -59.20 51.26
N ILE A 51 32.72 -59.54 52.30
CA ILE A 51 31.75 -60.63 52.28
C ILE A 51 30.36 -60.00 52.21
N ILE A 52 29.68 -60.22 51.10
CA ILE A 52 28.27 -59.86 50.90
C ILE A 52 27.42 -61.12 50.93
N SER A 53 26.25 -61.02 51.56
CA SER A 53 25.27 -62.11 51.55
C SER A 53 24.67 -62.28 50.15
N SER A 54 24.15 -63.48 49.85
CA SER A 54 23.48 -63.72 48.57
C SER A 54 22.31 -62.77 48.34
N ALA A 55 21.54 -62.44 49.39
CA ALA A 55 20.44 -61.48 49.31
C ALA A 55 20.92 -60.07 48.90
N GLN A 56 22.02 -59.59 49.49
CA GLN A 56 22.61 -58.29 49.13
C GLN A 56 23.19 -58.30 47.71
N ALA A 57 23.72 -59.43 47.26
CA ALA A 57 24.22 -59.56 45.89
C ALA A 57 23.07 -59.54 44.86
N GLU A 58 21.93 -60.16 45.17
CA GLU A 58 20.71 -60.06 44.36
C GLU A 58 20.17 -58.62 44.32
N GLU A 59 20.08 -57.94 45.47
CA GLU A 59 19.69 -56.52 45.54
C GLU A 59 20.59 -55.61 44.68
N LEU A 60 21.91 -55.86 44.67
CA LEU A 60 22.85 -55.11 43.84
C LEU A 60 22.63 -55.34 42.34
N ASN A 61 22.30 -56.57 41.93
CA ASN A 61 21.97 -56.85 40.53
C ASN A 61 20.66 -56.18 40.12
N ASP A 62 19.62 -56.23 40.97
CA ASP A 62 18.33 -55.58 40.70
C ASP A 62 18.51 -54.04 40.58
N LEU A 63 19.38 -53.47 41.42
CA LEU A 63 19.77 -52.06 41.33
C LEU A 63 20.50 -51.74 40.02
N ASP A 64 21.41 -52.59 39.57
CA ASP A 64 22.15 -52.40 38.32
C ASP A 64 21.24 -52.47 37.08
N GLU A 65 20.28 -53.40 37.08
CA GLU A 65 19.23 -53.47 36.06
C GLU A 65 18.36 -52.21 36.07
N MET A 66 17.96 -51.73 37.25
CA MET A 66 17.19 -50.50 37.39
C MET A 66 17.96 -49.27 36.89
N VAL A 67 19.26 -49.16 37.21
CA VAL A 67 20.12 -48.08 36.72
C VAL A 67 20.21 -48.13 35.20
N SER A 68 20.45 -49.31 34.62
CA SER A 68 20.50 -49.50 33.17
C SER A 68 19.19 -49.09 32.49
N ALA A 69 18.03 -49.44 33.08
CA ALA A 69 16.73 -49.05 32.57
C ALA A 69 16.50 -47.53 32.66
N LEU A 70 16.92 -46.90 33.75
CA LEU A 70 16.82 -45.44 33.95
C LEU A 70 17.73 -44.67 32.99
N GLU A 71 18.94 -45.16 32.73
CA GLU A 71 19.85 -44.58 31.75
C GLU A 71 19.23 -44.61 30.34
N LEU A 72 18.70 -45.76 29.93
CA LEU A 72 18.02 -45.90 28.64
C LEU A 72 16.82 -44.95 28.53
N HIS A 73 15.98 -44.88 29.56
CA HIS A 73 14.86 -43.94 29.60
C HIS A 73 15.31 -42.48 29.50
N ASN A 74 16.37 -42.08 30.21
CA ASN A 74 16.93 -40.73 30.12
C ASN A 74 17.45 -40.42 28.71
N THR A 75 18.09 -41.38 28.03
CA THR A 75 18.53 -41.16 26.65
C THR A 75 17.35 -40.93 25.69
N MET A 76 16.26 -41.67 25.88
CA MET A 76 15.02 -41.48 25.10
C MET A 76 14.42 -40.09 25.34
N LEU A 77 14.31 -39.67 26.60
CA LEU A 77 13.81 -38.33 26.94
C LEU A 77 14.69 -37.21 26.37
N VAL A 78 16.02 -37.37 26.37
CA VAL A 78 16.94 -36.40 25.78
C VAL A 78 16.74 -36.30 24.26
N GLN A 79 16.51 -37.42 23.58
CA GLN A 79 16.20 -37.45 22.16
C GLN A 79 14.86 -36.77 21.87
N GLU A 80 13.80 -37.12 22.61
CA GLU A 80 12.48 -36.52 22.46
C GLU A 80 12.53 -35.00 22.68
N LYS A 81 13.21 -34.53 23.75
CA LYS A 81 13.43 -33.11 24.00
C LYS A 81 14.14 -32.41 22.84
N LYS A 82 15.13 -33.06 22.23
CA LYS A 82 15.86 -32.52 21.08
C LYS A 82 14.95 -32.38 19.86
N GLU A 83 14.10 -33.36 19.60
CA GLU A 83 13.11 -33.29 18.53
C GLU A 83 12.05 -32.20 18.78
N LEU A 84 11.55 -32.11 20.01
CA LEU A 84 10.60 -31.08 20.40
C LEU A 84 11.17 -29.68 20.23
N THR A 85 12.42 -29.47 20.67
CA THR A 85 13.13 -28.20 20.50
C THR A 85 13.23 -27.82 19.01
N LYS A 86 13.56 -28.78 18.13
CA LYS A 86 13.62 -28.52 16.68
C LYS A 86 12.27 -28.15 16.09
N ARG A 87 11.20 -28.86 16.49
CA ARG A 87 9.85 -28.54 16.03
C ARG A 87 9.42 -27.15 16.50
N PHE A 88 9.78 -26.80 17.74
CA PHE A 88 9.51 -25.48 18.29
C PHE A 88 10.23 -24.38 17.52
N THR A 89 11.52 -24.55 17.21
CA THR A 89 12.27 -23.54 16.45
C THR A 89 11.69 -23.34 15.04
N ILE A 90 11.29 -24.42 14.36
CA ILE A 90 10.65 -24.31 13.04
C ILE A 90 9.31 -23.58 13.15
N ALA A 91 8.49 -23.92 14.15
CA ALA A 91 7.20 -23.26 14.35
C ALA A 91 7.35 -21.76 14.70
N ASP A 92 8.40 -21.39 15.45
CA ASP A 92 8.70 -19.99 15.78
C ASP A 92 9.15 -19.20 14.53
N GLU A 93 10.01 -19.79 13.71
CA GLU A 93 10.40 -19.21 12.42
C GLU A 93 9.19 -19.02 11.50
N ASP A 94 8.35 -20.05 11.35
CA ASP A 94 7.12 -19.97 10.56
C ASP A 94 6.20 -18.86 11.08
N LEU A 95 6.03 -18.74 12.39
CA LEU A 95 5.22 -17.68 13.02
C LEU A 95 5.77 -16.28 12.69
N GLN A 96 7.09 -16.08 12.75
CA GLN A 96 7.72 -14.82 12.36
C GLN A 96 7.51 -14.49 10.87
N THR A 97 7.57 -15.50 9.99
CA THR A 97 7.28 -15.28 8.56
C THR A 97 5.82 -14.91 8.32
N VAL A 98 4.88 -15.50 9.06
CA VAL A 98 3.46 -15.17 8.95
C VAL A 98 3.20 -13.77 9.50
N SER A 99 3.80 -13.41 10.63
CA SER A 99 3.68 -12.08 11.23
C SER A 99 4.15 -10.98 10.28
N SER A 100 5.33 -11.14 9.69
CA SER A 100 5.87 -10.16 8.72
C SER A 100 5.00 -10.04 7.45
N LYS A 101 4.45 -11.15 6.95
CA LYS A 101 3.48 -11.11 5.84
C LYS A 101 2.20 -10.38 6.22
N LEU A 102 1.70 -10.57 7.43
CA LEU A 102 0.51 -9.90 7.94
C LEU A 102 0.73 -8.37 8.03
N GLU A 103 1.86 -7.94 8.57
CA GLU A 103 2.24 -6.52 8.64
C GLU A 103 2.33 -5.90 7.24
N ALA A 104 2.96 -6.61 6.28
CA ALA A 104 3.06 -6.14 4.90
C ALA A 104 1.68 -6.03 4.21
N LEU A 105 0.76 -6.95 4.52
CA LEU A 105 -0.62 -6.88 4.02
C LEU A 105 -1.40 -5.74 4.67
N SER A 106 -1.22 -5.49 5.96
CA SER A 106 -1.84 -4.37 6.67
C SER A 106 -1.42 -3.03 6.03
N LEU A 107 -0.13 -2.83 5.80
CA LEU A 107 0.38 -1.61 5.16
C LEU A 107 -0.19 -1.42 3.74
N LYS A 108 -0.35 -2.51 2.97
CA LYS A 108 -0.97 -2.45 1.64
C LYS A 108 -2.46 -2.12 1.72
N LEU A 109 -3.16 -2.59 2.75
CA LEU A 109 -4.57 -2.26 2.97
C LEU A 109 -4.71 -0.77 3.25
N ASP A 110 -3.92 -0.22 4.17
CA ASP A 110 -3.95 1.21 4.52
C ASP A 110 -3.69 2.09 3.30
N GLN A 111 -2.71 1.72 2.46
CA GLN A 111 -2.44 2.42 1.20
C GLN A 111 -3.64 2.40 0.24
N LYS A 112 -4.33 1.26 0.15
CA LYS A 112 -5.52 1.13 -0.72
C LYS A 112 -6.70 1.91 -0.18
N GLU A 113 -6.87 2.00 1.14
CA GLU A 113 -7.88 2.84 1.76
C GLU A 113 -7.62 4.32 1.49
N GLU A 114 -6.36 4.77 1.56
CA GLU A 114 -5.98 6.15 1.23
C GLU A 114 -6.22 6.47 -0.26
N GLU A 115 -5.84 5.56 -1.17
CA GLU A 115 -6.13 5.69 -2.59
C GLU A 115 -7.64 5.78 -2.87
N LEU A 116 -8.44 4.95 -2.19
CA LEU A 116 -9.90 4.95 -2.31
C LEU A 116 -10.49 6.27 -1.80
N ALA A 117 -10.03 6.78 -0.67
CA ALA A 117 -10.47 8.06 -0.13
C ALA A 117 -10.20 9.21 -1.11
N LYS A 118 -9.00 9.27 -1.69
CA LYS A 118 -8.65 10.28 -2.73
C LYS A 118 -9.51 10.14 -3.97
N SER A 119 -9.86 8.92 -4.38
CA SER A 119 -10.74 8.68 -5.53
C SER A 119 -12.17 9.17 -5.24
N ASN A 120 -12.68 8.89 -4.04
CA ASN A 120 -14.00 9.34 -3.61
C ASN A 120 -14.11 10.86 -3.51
N GLU A 121 -13.07 11.54 -3.01
CA GLU A 121 -13.00 13.00 -2.98
C GLU A 121 -13.09 13.59 -4.40
N LYS A 122 -12.31 13.04 -5.34
CA LYS A 122 -12.39 13.45 -6.76
C LYS A 122 -13.77 13.22 -7.36
N LEU A 123 -14.39 12.08 -7.05
CA LEU A 123 -15.74 11.77 -7.53
C LEU A 123 -16.77 12.78 -7.00
N LEU A 124 -16.62 13.24 -5.76
CA LEU A 124 -17.51 14.21 -5.15
C LEU A 124 -17.40 15.57 -5.84
N VAL A 125 -16.17 16.04 -6.12
CA VAL A 125 -15.93 17.27 -6.89
C VAL A 125 -16.55 17.16 -8.29
N ILE A 126 -16.32 16.05 -9.01
CA ILE A 126 -16.92 15.85 -10.34
C ILE A 126 -18.45 15.87 -10.28
N LYS A 127 -19.04 15.29 -9.24
CA LYS A 127 -20.49 15.28 -9.06
C LYS A 127 -21.05 16.68 -8.85
N GLU A 128 -20.36 17.51 -8.06
CA GLU A 128 -20.70 18.92 -7.87
C GLU A 128 -20.58 19.71 -9.18
N ASP A 129 -19.48 19.55 -9.91
CA ASP A 129 -19.27 20.18 -11.22
C ASP A 129 -20.37 19.80 -12.22
N CYS A 130 -20.74 18.50 -12.29
CA CYS A 130 -21.84 18.04 -13.12
C CYS A 130 -23.20 18.65 -12.73
N SER A 131 -23.45 18.84 -11.43
CA SER A 131 -24.66 19.51 -10.95
C SER A 131 -24.69 20.97 -11.40
N GLY A 132 -23.58 21.70 -11.22
CA GLY A 132 -23.47 23.08 -11.65
C GLY A 132 -23.64 23.25 -13.16
N LEU A 133 -23.04 22.37 -13.97
CA LEU A 133 -23.24 22.37 -15.42
C LEU A 133 -24.69 22.08 -15.82
N LYS A 134 -25.39 21.22 -15.08
CA LYS A 134 -26.80 20.94 -15.33
C LYS A 134 -27.69 22.16 -15.07
N GLU A 135 -27.44 22.87 -13.97
CA GLU A 135 -28.15 24.12 -13.65
C GLU A 135 -27.91 25.19 -14.72
N GLN A 136 -26.64 25.39 -15.14
CA GLN A 136 -26.31 26.31 -16.23
C GLN A 136 -26.99 25.94 -17.54
N LEU A 137 -27.08 24.64 -17.85
CA LEU A 137 -27.79 24.17 -19.05
C LEU A 137 -29.27 24.53 -19.00
N GLU A 138 -29.93 24.35 -17.85
CA GLU A 138 -31.33 24.69 -17.66
C GLU A 138 -31.57 26.20 -17.76
N GLU A 139 -30.70 27.02 -17.16
CA GLU A 139 -30.75 28.47 -17.27
C GLU A 139 -30.62 28.93 -18.73
N ASN A 140 -29.66 28.36 -19.48
CA ASN A 140 -29.46 28.62 -20.90
C ASN A 140 -30.67 28.22 -21.74
N GLN A 141 -31.32 27.09 -21.44
CA GLN A 141 -32.54 26.66 -22.13
C GLN A 141 -33.70 27.65 -21.91
N ASN A 142 -33.85 28.16 -20.69
CA ASN A 142 -34.86 29.16 -20.36
C ASN A 142 -34.58 30.48 -21.07
N THR A 143 -33.32 30.95 -21.11
CA THR A 143 -32.95 32.16 -21.86
C THR A 143 -33.20 32.01 -23.36
N ILE A 144 -32.81 30.88 -23.96
CA ILE A 144 -33.08 30.60 -25.37
C ILE A 144 -34.59 30.62 -25.66
N SER A 145 -35.39 30.01 -24.79
CA SER A 145 -36.86 29.98 -24.94
C SER A 145 -37.46 31.39 -24.88
N SER A 146 -36.99 32.22 -23.95
CA SER A 146 -37.40 33.63 -23.87
C SER A 146 -37.01 34.43 -25.11
N LEU A 147 -35.76 34.28 -25.59
CA LEU A 147 -35.27 34.96 -26.79
C LEU A 147 -36.05 34.53 -28.04
N ARG A 148 -36.40 33.24 -28.17
CA ARG A 148 -37.26 32.74 -29.25
C ARG A 148 -38.62 33.41 -29.26
N LYS A 149 -39.27 33.51 -28.10
CA LYS A 149 -40.56 34.20 -27.98
C LYS A 149 -40.46 35.68 -28.38
N GLN A 150 -39.44 36.38 -27.89
CA GLN A 150 -39.20 37.79 -28.27
C GLN A 150 -38.95 37.96 -29.77
N LEU A 151 -38.26 37.00 -30.40
CA LEU A 151 -38.02 37.01 -31.84
C LEU A 151 -39.32 36.82 -32.62
N GLU A 152 -40.18 35.91 -32.17
CA GLU A 152 -41.49 35.64 -32.77
C GLU A 152 -42.40 36.88 -32.67
N ASP A 153 -42.47 37.52 -31.50
CA ASP A 153 -43.21 38.77 -31.30
C ASP A 153 -42.71 39.87 -32.26
N LYS A 154 -41.39 40.03 -32.41
CA LYS A 154 -40.81 41.00 -33.35
C LYS A 154 -41.11 40.68 -34.81
N ASN A 155 -41.09 39.40 -35.19
CA ASN A 155 -41.44 38.99 -36.56
C ASN A 155 -42.90 39.29 -36.87
N PHE A 156 -43.81 39.12 -35.91
CA PHE A 156 -45.21 39.50 -36.06
C PHE A 156 -45.36 41.01 -36.31
N ILE A 157 -44.70 41.84 -35.49
CA ILE A 157 -44.69 43.31 -35.66
C ILE A 157 -44.12 43.71 -37.04
N ILE A 158 -43.03 43.07 -37.48
CA ILE A 158 -42.45 43.33 -38.81
C ILE A 158 -43.44 42.98 -39.91
N SER A 159 -44.17 41.86 -39.79
CA SER A 159 -45.20 41.47 -40.75
C SER A 159 -46.30 42.52 -40.85
N ASP A 160 -46.85 42.96 -39.71
CA ASP A 160 -47.89 43.99 -39.66
C ASP A 160 -47.41 45.31 -40.31
N LEU A 161 -46.20 45.75 -39.97
CA LEU A 161 -45.60 46.96 -40.57
C LEU A 161 -45.39 46.83 -42.08
N ASN A 162 -45.06 45.64 -42.56
CA ASN A 162 -44.85 45.39 -43.98
C ASN A 162 -46.18 45.41 -44.74
N ASP A 163 -47.25 44.88 -44.14
CA ASP A 163 -48.61 44.97 -44.68
C ASP A 163 -49.09 46.42 -44.74
N ASP A 164 -48.86 47.20 -43.67
CA ASP A 164 -49.15 48.64 -43.65
C ASP A 164 -48.38 49.42 -44.74
N LEU A 165 -47.11 49.11 -44.93
CA LEU A 165 -46.25 49.74 -45.94
C LEU A 165 -46.74 49.40 -47.35
N ASN A 166 -47.11 48.14 -47.60
CA ASN A 166 -47.69 47.72 -48.88
C ASN A 166 -48.99 48.48 -49.17
N LEU A 167 -49.88 48.60 -48.19
CA LEU A 167 -51.13 49.35 -48.34
C LEU A 167 -50.87 50.84 -48.60
N LEU A 168 -49.87 51.43 -47.96
CA LEU A 168 -49.46 52.81 -48.22
C LEU A 168 -48.86 52.98 -49.62
N ASN A 169 -48.04 52.03 -50.08
CA ASN A 169 -47.50 52.02 -51.44
C ASN A 169 -48.60 51.90 -52.50
N GLU A 170 -49.60 51.05 -52.29
CA GLU A 170 -50.77 50.96 -53.18
C GLU A 170 -51.51 52.29 -53.26
N LYS A 171 -51.75 52.94 -52.11
CA LYS A 171 -52.35 54.29 -52.07
C LYS A 171 -51.50 55.32 -52.82
N LEU A 172 -50.19 55.34 -52.59
CA LEU A 172 -49.28 56.28 -53.24
C LEU A 172 -49.24 56.04 -54.75
N ASN A 173 -49.19 54.79 -55.19
CA ASN A 173 -49.27 54.44 -56.60
C ASN A 173 -50.59 54.91 -57.23
N SER A 174 -51.73 54.70 -56.55
CA SER A 174 -53.01 55.22 -57.05
C SER A 174 -53.03 56.75 -57.15
N GLN A 175 -52.45 57.47 -56.18
CA GLN A 175 -52.34 58.93 -56.23
C GLN A 175 -51.37 59.40 -57.33
N ASN A 176 -50.28 58.68 -57.56
CA ASN A 176 -49.37 58.97 -58.67
C ASN A 176 -50.04 58.72 -60.02
N ASP A 177 -50.79 57.62 -60.17
CA ASP A 177 -51.60 57.35 -61.37
C ASP A 177 -52.64 58.45 -61.61
N ASP A 178 -53.23 59.01 -60.54
CA ASP A 178 -54.14 60.17 -60.60
C ASP A 178 -53.42 61.50 -60.92
N LEU A 179 -52.11 61.62 -60.69
CA LEU A 179 -51.30 62.80 -61.01
C LEU A 179 -50.70 62.76 -62.42
N ILE A 180 -50.54 61.58 -63.00
CA ILE A 180 -50.03 61.37 -64.37
C ILE A 180 -50.90 61.97 -65.50
N PRO A 181 -52.22 62.25 -65.38
CA PRO A 181 -52.97 62.91 -66.44
C PRO A 181 -52.49 64.34 -66.74
N ASP A 182 -51.78 65.00 -65.81
CA ASP A 182 -51.35 66.41 -65.94
C ASP A 182 -49.82 66.61 -65.99
N SER A 183 -49.00 65.54 -65.93
CA SER A 183 -47.53 65.64 -65.92
C SER A 183 -46.85 65.54 -67.29
N GLU A 184 -47.60 65.46 -68.39
CA GLU A 184 -47.05 65.50 -69.76
C GLU A 184 -46.43 66.87 -70.14
N PHE A 185 -46.42 67.87 -69.23
CA PHE A 185 -45.95 69.23 -69.51
C PHE A 185 -44.64 69.66 -68.86
N ILE A 186 -43.94 68.83 -68.07
CA ILE A 186 -42.63 69.24 -67.52
C ILE A 186 -41.58 68.16 -67.77
N SER A 187 -41.06 68.16 -69.00
CA SER A 187 -39.76 67.57 -69.35
C SER A 187 -38.82 68.70 -69.75
N ASN A 188 -38.05 69.23 -68.79
CA ASN A 188 -36.74 69.82 -69.01
C ASN A 188 -36.18 70.33 -67.67
N GLU A 189 -35.24 69.58 -67.09
CA GLU A 189 -33.93 70.13 -66.73
C GLU A 189 -33.01 69.02 -66.22
N GLN A 190 -31.87 68.90 -66.89
CA GLN A 190 -30.75 68.05 -66.51
C GLN A 190 -30.10 68.61 -65.24
N PHE A 191 -30.01 67.80 -64.19
CA PHE A 191 -29.08 68.05 -63.07
C PHE A 191 -28.04 66.93 -63.01
N THR A 192 -26.86 67.22 -63.54
CA THR A 192 -25.64 66.45 -63.31
C THR A 192 -24.96 67.00 -62.06
N SER A 193 -24.59 66.13 -61.11
CA SER A 193 -23.70 66.49 -60.01
C SER A 193 -22.80 65.31 -59.62
N SER A 194 -21.59 65.39 -60.17
CA SER A 194 -20.29 65.10 -59.54
C SER A 194 -20.16 63.87 -58.63
N SER A 195 -19.68 62.76 -59.20
CA SER A 195 -19.03 61.67 -58.46
C SER A 195 -17.53 61.93 -58.38
N ASN A 196 -16.99 62.01 -57.15
CA ASN A 196 -15.54 62.02 -56.89
C ASN A 196 -14.92 60.71 -57.42
N SER A 197 -14.11 60.80 -58.48
CA SER A 197 -13.40 59.65 -59.04
C SER A 197 -12.07 59.47 -58.30
N TYR A 198 -11.95 58.44 -57.46
CA TYR A 198 -10.66 57.97 -56.96
C TYR A 198 -9.81 57.46 -58.13
N SER A 199 -8.54 57.84 -58.18
CA SER A 199 -7.62 57.43 -59.25
C SER A 199 -7.11 56.01 -58.99
N PHE A 200 -6.82 55.26 -60.06
CA PHE A 200 -6.25 53.91 -59.96
C PHE A 200 -4.92 53.89 -59.18
N ASP A 201 -4.17 54.99 -59.21
CA ASP A 201 -2.94 55.16 -58.43
C ASP A 201 -3.19 55.15 -56.91
N ASP A 202 -4.31 55.72 -56.45
CA ASP A 202 -4.70 55.72 -55.03
C ASP A 202 -4.98 54.28 -54.54
N TYR A 203 -5.58 53.44 -55.40
CA TYR A 203 -5.81 52.03 -55.10
C TYR A 203 -4.51 51.23 -55.01
N VAL A 204 -3.54 51.53 -55.87
CA VAL A 204 -2.22 50.88 -55.86
C VAL A 204 -1.43 51.29 -54.61
N GLU A 205 -1.52 52.54 -54.17
CA GLU A 205 -0.92 52.98 -52.89
C GLU A 205 -1.58 52.29 -51.70
N LEU A 206 -2.91 52.24 -51.67
CA LEU A 206 -3.64 51.55 -50.61
C LEU A 206 -3.30 50.05 -50.53
N GLN A 207 -3.12 49.39 -51.68
CA GLN A 207 -2.66 47.99 -51.71
C GLN A 207 -1.24 47.83 -51.15
N LYS A 208 -0.32 48.75 -51.46
CA LYS A 208 1.05 48.70 -50.93
C LYS A 208 1.06 48.91 -49.42
N GLU A 209 0.25 49.85 -48.92
CA GLU A 209 0.09 50.09 -47.48
C GLU A 209 -0.51 48.87 -46.79
N TYR A 210 -1.54 48.25 -47.36
CA TYR A 210 -2.14 47.02 -46.83
C TYR A 210 -1.12 45.87 -46.73
N ILE A 211 -0.34 45.63 -47.78
CA ILE A 211 0.71 44.59 -47.79
C ILE A 211 1.79 44.90 -46.74
N SER A 212 2.18 46.16 -46.59
CA SER A 212 3.16 46.60 -45.57
C SER A 212 2.63 46.38 -44.15
N LEU A 213 1.35 46.69 -43.93
CA LEU A 213 0.68 46.48 -42.65
C LEU A 213 0.54 44.99 -42.32
N LEU A 214 0.20 44.16 -43.29
CA LEU A 214 0.10 42.70 -43.13
C LEU A 214 1.44 42.10 -42.68
N LYS A 215 2.55 42.50 -43.33
CA LYS A 215 3.90 42.06 -42.94
C LYS A 215 4.30 42.50 -41.53
N LYS A 216 3.89 43.71 -41.11
CA LYS A 216 4.13 44.20 -39.74
C LYS A 216 3.32 43.39 -38.73
N TYR A 217 2.07 43.04 -39.06
CA TYR A 217 1.21 42.22 -38.21
C TYR A 217 1.76 40.81 -38.04
N GLU A 218 2.21 40.17 -39.11
CA GLU A 218 2.84 38.85 -39.07
C GLU A 218 4.09 38.82 -38.18
N ARG A 219 4.98 39.81 -38.32
CA ARG A 219 6.16 39.96 -37.44
C ARG A 219 5.77 40.13 -35.98
N SER A 220 4.75 40.96 -35.72
CA SER A 220 4.27 41.17 -34.35
C SER A 220 3.66 39.90 -33.74
N GLN A 221 3.01 39.04 -34.53
CA GLN A 221 2.53 37.75 -34.05
C GLN A 221 3.68 36.79 -33.74
N GLU A 222 4.71 36.76 -34.58
CA GLU A 222 5.90 35.93 -34.36
C GLU A 222 6.64 36.36 -33.09
N ASP A 223 6.83 37.67 -32.88
CA ASP A 223 7.43 38.22 -31.66
C ASP A 223 6.60 37.87 -30.42
N LEU A 224 5.27 37.99 -30.49
CA LEU A 224 4.38 37.62 -29.39
C LEU A 224 4.45 36.12 -29.05
N TYR A 225 4.56 35.27 -30.07
CA TYR A 225 4.73 33.83 -29.88
C TYR A 225 6.06 33.52 -29.20
N ASN A 226 7.16 34.10 -29.69
CA ASN A 226 8.49 33.94 -29.10
C ASN A 226 8.52 34.40 -27.64
N GLU A 227 7.85 35.49 -27.30
CA GLU A 227 7.80 35.99 -25.93
C GLU A 227 6.97 35.10 -25.01
N LYS A 228 5.84 34.54 -25.49
CA LYS A 228 5.08 33.52 -24.75
C LYS A 228 5.93 32.29 -24.44
N VAL A 229 6.73 31.83 -25.41
CA VAL A 229 7.64 30.69 -25.22
C VAL A 229 8.69 31.00 -24.13
N LYS A 230 9.28 32.20 -24.13
CA LYS A 230 10.21 32.63 -23.07
C LYS A 230 9.55 32.65 -21.70
N VAL A 231 8.33 33.19 -21.59
CA VAL A 231 7.58 33.23 -20.33
C VAL A 231 7.33 31.81 -19.78
N ILE A 232 6.94 30.87 -20.65
CA ILE A 232 6.76 29.46 -20.26
C ILE A 232 8.09 28.86 -19.79
N HIS A 233 9.19 29.12 -20.51
CA HIS A 233 10.52 28.64 -20.14
C HIS A 233 10.95 29.15 -18.76
N TYR A 234 10.82 30.46 -18.50
CA TYR A 234 11.16 31.05 -17.22
C TYR A 234 10.25 30.58 -16.09
N LYS A 235 8.94 30.39 -16.34
CA LYS A 235 8.01 29.82 -15.36
C LYS A 235 8.42 28.42 -14.94
N ASN A 236 8.73 27.55 -15.91
CA ASN A 236 9.20 26.19 -15.65
C ASN A 236 10.54 26.18 -14.89
N LEU A 237 11.43 27.11 -15.19
CA LEU A 237 12.70 27.26 -14.49
C LEU A 237 12.47 27.71 -13.04
N LEU A 238 11.56 28.67 -12.82
CA LEU A 238 11.18 29.17 -11.50
C LEU A 238 10.55 28.07 -10.65
N ASP A 239 9.66 27.25 -11.22
CA ASP A 239 9.04 26.12 -10.52
C ASP A 239 10.10 25.07 -10.13
N LYS A 240 11.08 24.81 -10.99
CA LYS A 240 12.23 23.95 -10.65
C LYS A 240 13.08 24.53 -9.52
N PHE A 241 13.37 25.83 -9.54
CA PHE A 241 14.10 26.50 -8.46
C PHE A 241 13.31 26.49 -7.14
N LYS A 242 12.00 26.74 -7.18
CA LYS A 242 11.12 26.68 -6.02
C LYS A 242 11.12 25.28 -5.41
N ASN A 243 10.97 24.25 -6.24
CA ASN A 243 11.04 22.86 -5.80
C ASN A 243 12.41 22.46 -5.25
N PHE A 244 13.50 23.04 -5.78
CA PHE A 244 14.85 22.81 -5.26
C PHE A 244 15.04 23.44 -3.88
N ILE A 245 14.62 24.70 -3.69
CA ILE A 245 14.71 25.40 -2.39
C ILE A 245 13.85 24.69 -1.33
N LEU A 246 12.62 24.28 -1.68
CA LEU A 246 11.73 23.55 -0.78
C LEU A 246 12.25 22.15 -0.39
N ARG A 247 13.24 21.60 -1.11
CA ARG A 247 13.89 20.32 -0.79
C ARG A 247 15.10 20.45 0.13
N ILE A 248 15.58 21.68 0.38
CA ILE A 248 16.78 21.98 1.17
C ILE A 248 16.42 22.41 2.61
N GLN A 249 15.16 22.79 2.87
CA GLN A 249 14.61 22.95 4.22
C GLN A 249 14.06 21.64 4.78
#